data_AF-A0A194S3B5-F1
#
_entry.id   AF-A0A194S3B5-F1
#
_cell.length_a   1.000
_cell.length_b   1.000
_cell.length_c   1.000
_cell.angle_alpha   90.00
_cell.angle_beta   90.00
_cell.angle_gamma   90.00
#
_symmetry.space_group_name_H-M   'P 1'
#
loop_
_entity.id
_entity.type
_entity.pdbx_description
1 polymer ?
#
loop_
_entity_poly.entity_id
_entity_poly.type
_entity_poly.pdbx_seq_one_letter_code
_entity_poly.pdbx_strand_id
1 'polypeptide(L)'
;MSRAPSSTASRRSKPPPYEPVQLKQPPRPRWWQLDRAERDLVALSFAVKLLLFPSYRSTDFEVHRNWLAVAHSLPLTKWYFDTTSEWTLDYPPFFAFFERVLSAFAYVVDPEIVRLDNLGYAAGAAVAFQRSTVVLSELVLVLALFRWARTSQTTDYPTARIIAASILFHPGLLIVDHVHFQYNGFLLGILLWSLIAARQDNLYACAALFATLLNFKHIFIYLALPYFVFLLRRHCYPPGGNFQIDRVVELGLIVGGICALSFGPFLLAGGPSQIRQIFSRLFPFQRGLNHAYWAGNVWALVSAVDRVLVKYLVARGWPVAQEALTSSSRGLIGATTFGVLPNVSPRLTFGLTLALTSVFLVKLWFDPSFKRFLDSVVLAAMTSFLFGWHVHEKAVLLFLIPLSLTATDDDNHFRAFVVATTAGVFGLFPLLIKPAETPVKVIFSLVWAALVVPQLRRVVYRPLPSLWTMIVDKAEAAYLVGFVGLQIYTSMLHSILFPSAPIAAAVPGLITCSASSLANGTCVGPDAAAQVAQVAESSMEFLPLMATSVYCAIGIVWSWMRLSWGFLTS
;
A
#
# COMPACT_ATOMS: atom_id res chain seq x y z
N MET A 1 -22.54 -78.45 48.72
CA MET A 1 -22.23 -77.09 49.22
C MET A 1 -20.94 -76.64 48.57
N SER A 2 -21.06 -75.67 47.65
CA SER A 2 -19.95 -75.10 46.88
C SER A 2 -19.15 -74.09 47.73
N ARG A 3 -17.82 -74.09 47.60
CA ARG A 3 -16.98 -72.95 47.95
C ARG A 3 -16.00 -72.71 46.81
N ALA A 4 -16.12 -71.54 46.21
CA ALA A 4 -15.34 -71.03 45.09
C ALA A 4 -13.91 -70.65 45.51
N PRO A 5 -12.95 -70.54 44.57
CA PRO A 5 -11.60 -70.07 44.87
C PRO A 5 -11.56 -68.54 44.99
N SER A 6 -10.81 -68.05 45.98
CA SER A 6 -10.56 -66.63 46.23
C SER A 6 -9.65 -66.03 45.15
N SER A 7 -10.12 -65.02 44.43
CA SER A 7 -9.28 -64.21 43.54
C SER A 7 -8.51 -63.16 44.34
N THR A 8 -7.18 -63.23 44.28
CA THR A 8 -6.29 -62.16 44.71
C THR A 8 -6.32 -61.03 43.69
N ALA A 9 -7.17 -60.03 43.91
CA ALA A 9 -7.15 -58.77 43.17
C ALA A 9 -6.11 -57.83 43.80
N SER A 10 -4.95 -57.70 43.16
CA SER A 10 -3.95 -56.67 43.44
C SER A 10 -4.58 -55.27 43.21
N ARG A 11 -4.77 -54.49 44.28
CA ARG A 11 -5.08 -53.05 44.19
C ARG A 11 -3.86 -52.31 43.59
N ARG A 12 -3.85 -52.11 42.28
CA ARG A 12 -3.01 -51.06 41.67
C ARG A 12 -3.62 -49.71 42.06
N SER A 13 -2.96 -48.99 42.96
CA SER A 13 -3.24 -47.57 43.22
C SER A 13 -3.04 -46.78 41.93
N LYS A 14 -4.04 -45.99 41.53
CA LYS A 14 -3.90 -45.04 40.41
C LYS A 14 -2.77 -44.06 40.74
N PRO A 15 -1.85 -43.77 39.80
CA PRO A 15 -0.88 -42.70 40.00
C PRO A 15 -1.62 -41.36 40.17
N PRO A 16 -1.07 -40.42 40.97
CA PRO A 16 -1.68 -39.11 41.15
C PRO A 16 -1.81 -38.40 39.79
N PRO A 17 -2.83 -37.53 39.61
CA PRO A 17 -2.97 -36.74 38.38
C PRO A 17 -1.69 -35.93 38.16
N TYR A 18 -1.18 -35.94 36.92
CA TYR A 18 -0.08 -35.07 36.51
C TYR A 18 -0.55 -33.62 36.64
N GLU A 19 -0.09 -32.92 37.69
CA GLU A 19 -0.19 -31.47 37.74
C GLU A 19 0.83 -30.89 36.75
N PRO A 20 0.40 -30.18 35.69
CA PRO A 20 1.33 -29.54 34.79
C PRO A 20 2.13 -28.51 35.60
N VAL A 21 3.44 -28.72 35.68
CA VAL A 21 4.37 -27.73 36.23
C VAL A 21 4.18 -26.47 35.40
N GLN A 22 3.48 -25.47 35.95
CA GLN A 22 3.46 -24.13 35.39
C GLN A 22 4.88 -23.58 35.50
N LEU A 23 5.67 -23.76 34.43
CA LEU A 23 6.89 -23.00 34.23
C LEU A 23 6.51 -21.53 34.35
N LYS A 24 6.93 -20.88 35.44
CA LYS A 24 6.84 -19.42 35.59
C LYS A 24 7.50 -18.81 34.36
N GLN A 25 6.68 -18.30 33.44
CA GLN A 25 7.21 -17.54 32.31
C GLN A 25 8.01 -16.38 32.90
N PRO A 26 9.26 -16.16 32.47
CA PRO A 26 10.04 -15.03 32.95
C PRO A 26 9.23 -13.75 32.74
N PRO A 27 9.34 -12.76 33.65
CA PRO A 27 8.63 -11.51 33.51
C PRO A 27 8.97 -10.91 32.14
N ARG A 28 7.95 -10.71 31.30
CA ARG A 28 8.16 -10.16 29.96
C ARG A 28 8.78 -8.77 30.12
N PRO A 29 9.90 -8.48 29.43
CA PRO A 29 10.55 -7.18 29.53
C PRO A 29 9.55 -6.08 29.19
N ARG A 30 9.71 -4.91 29.83
CA ARG A 30 8.83 -3.77 29.58
C ARG A 30 8.85 -3.41 28.09
N TRP A 31 7.78 -2.81 27.58
CA TRP A 31 7.64 -2.57 26.13
C TRP A 31 8.76 -1.71 25.52
N TRP A 32 9.43 -0.88 26.32
CA TRP A 32 10.58 -0.06 25.91
C TRP A 32 11.95 -0.72 26.09
N GLN A 33 12.03 -1.85 26.80
CA GLN A 33 13.28 -2.58 26.95
C GLN A 33 13.48 -3.47 25.73
N LEU A 34 14.44 -3.12 24.87
CA LEU A 34 14.80 -3.90 23.69
C LEU A 34 15.77 -5.02 24.09
N ASP A 35 15.49 -6.24 23.65
CA ASP A 35 16.44 -7.34 23.75
C ASP A 35 17.65 -7.09 22.82
N ARG A 36 18.66 -7.98 22.86
CA ARG A 36 19.85 -7.81 22.01
C ARG A 36 19.51 -7.81 20.53
N ALA A 37 18.65 -8.72 20.10
CA ALA A 37 18.36 -8.91 18.70
C ALA A 37 17.39 -7.86 18.14
N GLU A 38 16.48 -7.32 18.95
CA GLU A 38 15.68 -6.15 18.61
C GLU A 38 16.57 -4.92 18.43
N ARG A 39 17.59 -4.74 19.28
CA ARG A 39 18.60 -3.67 19.09
C ARG A 39 19.39 -3.87 17.80
N ASP A 40 19.84 -5.09 17.52
CA ASP A 40 20.57 -5.42 16.30
C ASP A 40 19.72 -5.15 15.04
N LEU A 41 18.42 -5.50 15.08
CA LEU A 41 17.47 -5.22 14.00
C LEU A 41 17.27 -3.71 13.77
N VAL A 42 17.10 -2.92 14.83
CA VAL A 42 16.98 -1.46 14.71
C VAL A 42 18.27 -0.85 14.17
N ALA A 43 19.42 -1.26 14.70
CA ALA A 43 20.72 -0.75 14.26
C ALA A 43 20.98 -1.07 12.79
N LEU A 44 20.70 -2.30 12.36
CA LEU A 44 20.83 -2.71 10.96
C LEU A 44 19.86 -1.95 10.06
N SER A 45 18.60 -1.80 10.48
CA SER A 45 17.59 -1.07 9.71
C SER A 45 17.98 0.39 9.53
N PHE A 46 18.44 1.04 10.61
CA PHE A 46 18.96 2.40 10.59
C PHE A 46 20.17 2.54 9.67
N ALA A 47 21.16 1.64 9.77
CA ALA A 47 22.35 1.67 8.93
C ALA A 47 22.01 1.53 7.44
N VAL A 48 21.14 0.58 7.08
CA VAL A 48 20.67 0.41 5.70
C VAL A 48 19.99 1.69 5.19
N LYS A 49 19.13 2.31 6.00
CA LYS A 49 18.40 3.53 5.60
C LYS A 49 19.31 4.74 5.47
N LEU A 50 20.32 4.87 6.32
CA LEU A 50 21.35 5.92 6.18
C LEU A 50 22.11 5.80 4.86
N LEU A 51 22.42 4.58 4.42
CA LEU A 51 23.09 4.34 3.13
C LEU A 51 22.24 4.75 1.91
N LEU A 52 20.93 4.95 2.09
CA LEU A 52 20.01 5.40 1.04
C LEU A 52 19.87 6.93 0.96
N PHE A 53 20.46 7.70 1.87
CA PHE A 53 20.39 9.17 1.83
C PHE A 53 20.84 9.78 0.49
N PRO A 54 21.90 9.29 -0.19
CA PRO A 54 22.32 9.83 -1.48
C PRO A 54 21.48 9.34 -2.68
N SER A 55 20.43 8.53 -2.46
CA SER A 55 19.59 8.00 -3.54
C SER A 55 18.88 9.10 -4.33
N TYR A 56 18.27 8.71 -5.45
CA TYR A 56 17.39 9.61 -6.20
C TYR A 56 16.27 10.23 -5.32
N ARG A 57 15.79 11.40 -5.76
CA ARG A 57 14.69 12.16 -5.15
C ARG A 57 13.51 12.17 -6.11
N SER A 58 12.33 11.82 -5.61
CA SER A 58 11.09 11.93 -6.38
C SER A 58 10.50 13.34 -6.26
N THR A 59 9.43 13.61 -7.00
CA THR A 59 8.60 14.80 -6.84
C THR A 59 8.03 14.95 -5.42
N ASP A 60 7.75 13.83 -4.74
CA ASP A 60 7.18 13.84 -3.38
C ASP A 60 8.13 14.51 -2.36
N PHE A 61 9.44 14.53 -2.63
CA PHE A 61 10.41 15.29 -1.82
C PHE A 61 10.11 16.80 -1.81
N GLU A 62 9.83 17.39 -2.98
CA GLU A 62 9.47 18.81 -3.09
C GLU A 62 8.06 19.06 -2.54
N VAL A 63 7.13 18.12 -2.73
CA VAL A 63 5.77 18.22 -2.16
C VAL A 63 5.84 18.40 -0.65
N HIS A 64 6.58 17.53 0.05
CA HIS A 64 6.72 17.62 1.50
C HIS A 64 7.53 18.85 1.93
N ARG A 65 8.58 19.24 1.19
CA ARG A 65 9.27 20.52 1.44
C ARG A 65 8.31 21.71 1.38
N ASN A 66 7.45 21.75 0.36
CA ASN A 66 6.46 22.80 0.20
C ASN A 66 5.43 22.80 1.34
N TRP A 67 4.99 21.62 1.80
CA TRP A 67 4.09 21.51 2.93
C TRP A 67 4.70 22.04 4.24
N LEU A 68 6.00 21.77 4.48
CA LEU A 68 6.74 22.38 5.59
C LEU A 68 6.72 23.91 5.50
N ALA A 69 6.99 24.47 4.32
CA ALA A 69 6.99 25.92 4.09
C ALA A 69 5.60 26.55 4.28
N VAL A 70 4.55 25.93 3.72
CA VAL A 70 3.14 26.35 3.90
C VAL A 70 2.77 26.36 5.38
N ALA A 71 3.03 25.25 6.08
CA ALA A 71 2.67 25.13 7.48
C ALA A 71 3.45 26.11 8.36
N HIS A 72 4.73 26.37 8.05
CA HIS A 72 5.56 27.30 8.82
C HIS A 72 5.17 28.76 8.63
N SER A 73 5.03 29.18 7.36
CA SER A 73 5.07 30.58 6.95
C SER A 73 3.70 31.23 6.83
N LEU A 74 2.62 30.43 6.72
CA LEU A 74 1.27 30.93 6.54
C LEU A 74 0.39 30.74 7.78
N PRO A 75 -0.58 31.65 8.02
CA PRO A 75 -1.61 31.44 9.04
C PRO A 75 -2.50 30.24 8.68
N LEU A 76 -3.10 29.61 9.69
CA LEU A 76 -3.92 28.40 9.55
C LEU A 76 -5.03 28.53 8.49
N THR A 77 -5.61 29.72 8.34
CA THR A 77 -6.66 30.04 7.36
C THR A 77 -6.21 29.92 5.91
N LYS A 78 -4.90 29.92 5.63
CA LYS A 78 -4.34 29.88 4.28
C LYS A 78 -3.76 28.53 3.87
N TRP A 79 -3.55 27.58 4.80
CA TRP A 79 -2.83 26.32 4.50
C TRP A 79 -3.41 25.52 3.33
N TYR A 80 -4.74 25.45 3.21
CA TYR A 80 -5.43 24.71 2.14
C TYR A 80 -5.88 25.59 0.96
N PHE A 81 -5.58 26.90 1.02
CA PHE A 81 -5.89 27.88 -0.01
C PHE A 81 -4.65 28.34 -0.78
N ASP A 82 -3.45 28.09 -0.25
CA ASP A 82 -2.22 28.43 -0.94
C ASP A 82 -2.14 27.76 -2.32
N THR A 83 -1.72 28.57 -3.29
CA THR A 83 -1.50 28.17 -4.69
C THR A 83 -0.17 28.72 -5.20
N THR A 84 0.76 29.04 -4.28
CA THR A 84 2.10 29.54 -4.65
C THR A 84 2.90 28.48 -5.39
N SER A 85 2.64 27.21 -5.06
CA SER A 85 3.15 26.03 -5.75
C SER A 85 2.00 25.18 -6.32
N GLU A 86 2.30 24.35 -7.32
CA GLU A 86 1.39 23.30 -7.78
C GLU A 86 1.19 22.21 -6.70
N TRP A 87 2.14 22.07 -5.77
CA TRP A 87 2.14 21.06 -4.72
C TRP A 87 1.30 21.50 -3.51
N THR A 88 -0.02 21.45 -3.66
CA THR A 88 -0.95 21.86 -2.59
C THR A 88 -1.03 20.86 -1.45
N LEU A 89 -1.48 21.32 -0.28
CA LEU A 89 -1.67 20.46 0.89
C LEU A 89 -2.90 19.57 0.71
N ASP A 90 -2.66 18.28 0.47
CA ASP A 90 -3.68 17.31 0.07
C ASP A 90 -3.96 16.24 1.15
N TYR A 91 -3.35 16.36 2.34
CA TYR A 91 -3.56 15.43 3.46
C TYR A 91 -4.46 16.06 4.54
N PRO A 92 -5.14 15.24 5.38
CA PRO A 92 -6.04 15.76 6.39
C PRO A 92 -5.28 16.46 7.53
N PRO A 93 -6.00 17.21 8.39
CA PRO A 93 -5.40 18.19 9.29
C PRO A 93 -4.31 17.68 10.24
N PHE A 94 -4.40 16.45 10.77
CA PHE A 94 -3.34 15.94 11.65
C PHE A 94 -1.99 15.82 10.94
N PHE A 95 -1.98 15.50 9.64
CA PHE A 95 -0.73 15.50 8.89
C PHE A 95 -0.21 16.90 8.65
N ALA A 96 -1.08 17.88 8.39
CA ALA A 96 -0.68 19.28 8.28
C ALA A 96 -0.07 19.80 9.61
N PHE A 97 -0.65 19.41 10.76
CA PHE A 97 -0.07 19.71 12.06
C PHE A 97 1.25 18.99 12.31
N PHE A 98 1.42 17.76 11.83
CA PHE A 98 2.69 17.07 11.87
C PHE A 98 3.76 17.80 11.05
N GLU A 99 3.44 18.23 9.83
CA GLU A 99 4.33 19.08 9.01
C GLU A 99 4.64 20.42 9.72
N ARG A 100 3.67 21.01 10.43
CA ARG A 100 3.89 22.22 11.23
C ARG A 100 4.92 22.02 12.35
N VAL A 101 4.89 20.86 13.00
CA VAL A 101 5.86 20.51 14.04
C VAL A 101 7.23 20.28 13.41
N LEU A 102 7.31 19.52 12.32
CA LEU A 102 8.56 19.30 11.60
C LEU A 102 9.16 20.60 11.08
N SER A 103 8.34 21.53 10.58
CA SER A 103 8.82 22.78 10.02
C SER A 103 9.48 23.70 11.03
N ALA A 104 9.13 23.58 12.32
CA ALA A 104 9.84 24.29 13.39
C ALA A 104 11.30 23.82 13.52
N PHE A 105 11.55 22.52 13.38
CA PHE A 105 12.91 21.97 13.36
C PHE A 105 13.62 22.26 12.03
N ALA A 106 12.89 22.21 10.91
CA ALA A 106 13.42 22.53 9.59
C ALA A 106 14.03 23.93 9.57
N TYR A 107 13.31 24.92 10.11
CA TYR A 107 13.80 26.31 10.20
C TYR A 107 15.11 26.44 10.98
N VAL A 108 15.29 25.65 12.05
CA VAL A 108 16.53 25.67 12.85
C VAL A 108 17.70 25.02 12.10
N VAL A 109 17.44 23.96 11.33
CA VAL A 109 18.48 23.23 10.57
C VAL A 109 18.90 23.99 9.33
N ASP A 110 17.92 24.49 8.57
CA ASP A 110 18.13 25.24 7.33
C ASP A 110 16.88 26.09 7.04
N PRO A 111 16.92 27.41 7.32
CA PRO A 111 15.79 28.32 7.10
C PRO A 111 15.26 28.33 5.66
N GLU A 112 16.10 27.99 4.68
CA GLU A 112 15.71 27.98 3.26
C GLU A 112 14.72 26.85 2.93
N ILE A 113 14.60 25.82 3.78
CA ILE A 113 13.62 24.74 3.63
C ILE A 113 12.18 25.28 3.72
N VAL A 114 11.92 26.22 4.63
CA VAL A 114 10.56 26.69 4.96
C VAL A 114 10.14 27.94 4.18
N ARG A 115 10.96 28.37 3.21
CA ARG A 115 10.62 29.46 2.31
C ARG A 115 9.61 28.99 1.25
N LEU A 116 8.55 29.78 1.06
CA LEU A 116 7.46 29.46 0.13
C LEU A 116 7.88 29.56 -1.34
N ASP A 117 8.75 30.52 -1.65
CA ASP A 117 9.25 30.85 -2.99
C ASP A 117 10.41 29.96 -3.45
N ASN A 118 10.99 29.17 -2.55
CA ASN A 118 12.20 28.37 -2.80
C ASN A 118 11.88 26.97 -3.38
N LEU A 119 11.23 26.95 -4.53
CA LEU A 119 10.79 25.72 -5.19
C LEU A 119 11.97 24.90 -5.72
N GLY A 120 11.94 23.59 -5.48
CA GLY A 120 12.99 22.68 -5.91
C GLY A 120 14.27 22.74 -5.07
N TYR A 121 14.20 23.37 -3.90
CA TYR A 121 15.34 23.50 -2.99
C TYR A 121 15.78 22.16 -2.44
N ALA A 122 17.06 21.84 -2.61
CA ALA A 122 17.53 20.50 -2.37
C ALA A 122 19.01 20.44 -1.97
N ALA A 123 19.42 21.37 -1.10
CA ALA A 123 20.72 21.35 -0.45
C ALA A 123 20.90 20.09 0.40
N GLY A 124 22.16 19.73 0.68
CA GLY A 124 22.49 18.54 1.47
C GLY A 124 21.84 18.54 2.86
N ALA A 125 21.73 19.71 3.51
CA ALA A 125 21.04 19.87 4.79
C ALA A 125 19.54 19.56 4.69
N ALA A 126 18.86 20.07 3.65
CA ALA A 126 17.44 19.78 3.39
C ALA A 126 17.19 18.29 3.14
N VAL A 127 18.05 17.65 2.34
CA VAL A 127 17.97 16.21 2.06
C VAL A 127 18.17 15.39 3.34
N ALA A 128 19.22 15.69 4.10
CA ALA A 128 19.50 15.00 5.36
C ALA A 128 18.34 15.18 6.36
N PHE A 129 17.85 16.40 6.53
CA PHE A 129 16.72 16.72 7.42
C PHE A 129 15.49 15.87 7.07
N GLN A 130 15.03 15.97 5.82
CA GLN A 130 13.83 15.27 5.38
C GLN A 130 13.97 13.74 5.45
N ARG A 131 15.12 13.18 5.05
CA ARG A 131 15.35 11.72 5.16
C ARG A 131 15.39 11.28 6.63
N SER A 132 15.98 12.09 7.51
CA SER A 132 15.98 11.82 8.94
C SER A 132 14.58 11.86 9.55
N THR A 133 13.70 12.78 9.15
CA THR A 133 12.32 12.80 9.69
C THR A 133 11.52 11.56 9.30
N VAL A 134 11.70 11.03 8.08
CA VAL A 134 11.10 9.75 7.66
C VAL A 134 11.60 8.61 8.55
N VAL A 135 12.90 8.46 8.74
CA VAL A 135 13.50 7.41 9.59
C VAL A 135 13.05 7.52 11.06
N LEU A 136 12.99 8.74 11.60
CA LEU A 136 12.57 8.96 12.99
C LEU A 136 11.07 8.67 13.19
N SER A 137 10.22 9.10 12.27
CA SER A 137 8.77 8.87 12.36
C SER A 137 8.39 7.38 12.23
N GLU A 138 9.19 6.60 11.50
CA GLU A 138 9.04 5.15 11.36
C GLU A 138 9.29 4.38 12.68
N LEU A 139 9.88 5.01 13.71
CA LEU A 139 9.97 4.40 15.04
C LEU A 139 8.60 3.99 15.58
N VAL A 140 7.51 4.66 15.16
CA VAL A 140 6.14 4.24 15.47
C VAL A 140 5.85 2.83 14.97
N LEU A 141 6.31 2.48 13.76
CA LEU A 141 6.21 1.15 13.19
C LEU A 141 7.10 0.15 13.94
N VAL A 142 8.36 0.52 14.20
CA VAL A 142 9.32 -0.35 14.93
C VAL A 142 8.74 -0.80 16.26
N LEU A 143 8.21 0.15 17.05
CA LEU A 143 7.61 -0.14 18.36
C LEU A 143 6.35 -1.01 18.22
N ALA A 144 5.51 -0.75 17.20
CA ALA A 144 4.34 -1.57 16.92
C ALA A 144 4.73 -3.03 16.57
N LEU A 145 5.77 -3.22 15.74
CA LEU A 145 6.24 -4.55 15.32
C LEU A 145 6.80 -5.36 16.49
N PHE A 146 7.58 -4.75 17.37
CA PHE A 146 8.07 -5.43 18.57
C PHE A 146 6.92 -5.78 19.53
N ARG A 147 5.98 -4.86 19.73
CA ARG A 147 4.77 -5.13 20.51
C ARG A 147 3.96 -6.27 19.90
N TRP A 148 3.79 -6.28 18.58
CA TRP A 148 3.10 -7.34 17.85
C TRP A 148 3.77 -8.70 18.08
N ALA A 149 5.08 -8.79 17.86
CA ALA A 149 5.82 -10.04 18.01
C ALA A 149 5.74 -10.59 19.43
N ARG A 150 5.92 -9.74 20.46
CA ARG A 150 5.85 -10.12 21.88
C ARG A 150 4.45 -10.48 22.37
N THR A 151 3.41 -10.12 21.61
CA THR A 151 2.01 -10.42 21.92
C THR A 151 1.38 -11.39 20.94
N SER A 152 2.17 -12.01 20.07
CA SER A 152 1.67 -13.06 19.19
C SER A 152 1.10 -14.20 20.01
N GLN A 153 -0.11 -14.64 19.66
CA GLN A 153 -0.79 -15.77 20.27
C GLN A 153 -0.88 -16.97 19.31
N THR A 154 -0.81 -16.71 18.00
CA THR A 154 -1.00 -17.70 16.93
C THR A 154 0.31 -18.35 16.50
N THR A 155 1.39 -17.59 16.45
CA THR A 155 2.72 -18.06 16.08
C THR A 155 3.65 -18.09 17.27
N ASP A 156 4.64 -18.98 17.23
CA ASP A 156 5.75 -18.95 18.16
C ASP A 156 6.52 -17.63 18.04
N TYR A 157 7.10 -17.20 19.16
CA TYR A 157 7.79 -15.91 19.24
C TYR A 157 8.90 -15.72 18.17
N PRO A 158 9.74 -16.74 17.85
CA PRO A 158 10.68 -16.65 16.73
C PRO A 158 10.02 -16.31 15.38
N THR A 159 8.95 -17.00 15.01
CA THR A 159 8.21 -16.72 13.77
C THR A 159 7.63 -15.31 13.76
N ALA A 160 7.01 -14.89 14.87
CA ALA A 160 6.46 -13.54 14.99
C ALA A 160 7.54 -12.45 14.84
N ARG A 161 8.77 -12.73 15.31
CA ARG A 161 9.94 -11.85 15.09
C ARG A 161 10.42 -11.85 13.64
N ILE A 162 10.36 -12.97 12.93
CA ILE A 162 10.68 -13.03 11.50
C ILE A 162 9.67 -12.20 10.70
N ILE A 163 8.37 -12.27 11.02
CA ILE A 163 7.35 -11.42 10.41
C ILE A 163 7.62 -9.94 10.72
N ALA A 164 7.96 -9.60 11.96
CA ALA A 164 8.32 -8.24 12.34
C ALA A 164 9.54 -7.71 11.56
N ALA A 165 10.61 -8.50 11.48
CA ALA A 165 11.79 -8.17 10.69
C ALA A 165 11.45 -8.06 9.19
N SER A 166 10.63 -8.97 8.66
CA SER A 166 10.15 -8.94 7.28
C SER A 166 9.46 -7.62 6.95
N ILE A 167 8.59 -7.11 7.81
CA ILE A 167 7.91 -5.82 7.61
C ILE A 167 8.89 -4.65 7.73
N LEU A 168 9.77 -4.66 8.73
CA LEU A 168 10.77 -3.59 8.93
C LEU A 168 11.72 -3.43 7.73
N PHE A 169 12.04 -4.54 7.07
CA PHE A 169 12.88 -4.58 5.87
C PHE A 169 12.06 -4.81 4.59
N HIS A 170 10.75 -4.54 4.60
CA HIS A 170 9.91 -4.80 3.43
C HIS A 170 10.36 -3.95 2.23
N PRO A 171 10.66 -4.54 1.06
CA PRO A 171 11.20 -3.80 -0.08
C PRO A 171 10.32 -2.64 -0.53
N GLY A 172 8.99 -2.83 -0.46
CA GLY A 172 8.05 -1.76 -0.79
C GLY A 172 8.13 -0.54 0.15
N LEU A 173 8.40 -0.72 1.45
CA LEU A 173 8.57 0.41 2.38
C LEU A 173 9.91 1.12 2.11
N LEU A 174 10.97 0.36 1.82
CA LEU A 174 12.25 0.93 1.41
C LEU A 174 12.12 1.80 0.16
N ILE A 175 11.46 1.26 -0.89
CA ILE A 175 11.26 1.96 -2.16
C ILE A 175 10.42 3.22 -1.95
N VAL A 176 9.28 3.12 -1.25
CA VAL A 176 8.30 4.22 -1.19
C VAL A 176 8.69 5.29 -0.16
N ASP A 177 9.21 4.91 1.00
CA ASP A 177 9.52 5.89 2.05
C ASP A 177 10.97 6.38 1.97
N HIS A 178 11.92 5.46 1.89
CA HIS A 178 13.34 5.78 2.08
C HIS A 178 14.07 6.15 0.78
N VAL A 179 13.47 5.87 -0.38
CA VAL A 179 13.99 6.29 -1.70
C VAL A 179 13.03 7.30 -2.35
N HIS A 180 11.75 6.94 -2.56
CA HIS A 180 10.76 7.81 -3.19
C HIS A 180 10.29 8.97 -2.30
N PHE A 181 10.50 8.92 -0.98
CA PHE A 181 10.15 9.96 0.00
C PHE A 181 8.65 10.02 0.36
N GLN A 182 8.24 9.20 1.33
CA GLN A 182 6.92 9.23 1.95
C GLN A 182 6.99 8.81 3.43
N TYR A 183 5.90 9.07 4.16
CA TYR A 183 5.76 8.72 5.58
C TYR A 183 4.86 7.48 5.80
N ASN A 184 4.87 6.47 4.92
CA ASN A 184 3.93 5.35 5.06
C ASN A 184 4.23 4.46 6.27
N GLY A 185 5.51 4.24 6.61
CA GLY A 185 5.93 3.47 7.76
C GLY A 185 5.38 4.04 9.06
N PHE A 186 5.45 5.36 9.25
CA PHE A 186 4.79 6.06 10.36
C PHE A 186 3.30 5.73 10.44
N LEU A 187 2.57 5.91 9.34
CA LEU A 187 1.11 5.74 9.28
C LEU A 187 0.68 4.27 9.44
N LEU A 188 1.40 3.35 8.80
CA LEU A 188 1.20 1.91 8.96
C LEU A 188 1.57 1.45 10.38
N GLY A 189 2.49 2.14 11.05
CA GLY A 189 2.74 1.95 12.48
C GLY A 189 1.51 2.26 13.33
N ILE A 190 0.80 3.36 13.07
CA ILE A 190 -0.47 3.67 13.74
C ILE A 190 -1.53 2.59 13.42
N LEU A 191 -1.60 2.12 12.17
CA LEU A 191 -2.48 0.99 11.80
C LEU A 191 -2.16 -0.28 12.58
N LEU A 192 -0.88 -0.62 12.72
CA LEU A 192 -0.48 -1.79 13.50
C LEU A 192 -0.82 -1.61 14.98
N TRP A 193 -0.66 -0.41 15.55
CA TRP A 193 -1.12 -0.12 16.91
C TRP A 193 -2.63 -0.30 17.09
N SER A 194 -3.45 0.13 16.12
CA SER A 194 -4.90 -0.09 16.19
C SER A 194 -5.26 -1.58 16.10
N LEU A 195 -4.57 -2.35 15.26
CA LEU A 195 -4.73 -3.81 15.18
C LEU A 195 -4.28 -4.51 16.48
N ILE A 196 -3.18 -4.07 17.10
CA ILE A 196 -2.71 -4.59 18.40
C ILE A 196 -3.75 -4.32 19.49
N ALA A 197 -4.35 -3.13 19.50
CA ALA A 197 -5.42 -2.79 20.44
C ALA A 197 -6.66 -3.67 20.23
N ALA A 198 -7.05 -3.91 18.97
CA ALA A 198 -8.14 -4.83 18.63
C ALA A 198 -7.87 -6.26 19.12
N ARG A 199 -6.66 -6.77 18.93
CA ARG A 199 -6.24 -8.11 19.42
C ARG A 199 -6.33 -8.22 20.94
N GLN A 200 -6.00 -7.15 21.65
CA GLN A 200 -6.02 -7.09 23.11
C GLN A 200 -7.41 -6.77 23.68
N ASP A 201 -8.44 -6.74 22.82
CA ASP A 201 -9.82 -6.38 23.16
C ASP A 201 -9.95 -4.96 23.76
N ASN A 202 -8.94 -4.10 23.55
CA ASN A 202 -9.00 -2.67 23.89
C ASN A 202 -9.63 -1.90 22.72
N LEU A 203 -10.95 -2.03 22.62
CA LEU A 203 -11.73 -1.55 21.47
C LEU A 203 -11.80 -0.01 21.40
N TYR A 204 -11.73 0.68 22.54
CA TYR A 204 -11.64 2.14 22.58
C TYR A 204 -10.32 2.65 22.00
N ALA A 205 -9.19 2.05 22.38
CA ALA A 205 -7.90 2.41 21.80
C ALA A 205 -7.82 2.05 20.31
N CYS A 206 -8.41 0.93 19.91
CA CYS A 206 -8.55 0.56 18.49
C CYS A 206 -9.28 1.64 17.69
N ALA A 207 -10.46 2.07 18.17
CA ALA A 207 -11.25 3.12 17.53
C ALA A 207 -10.49 4.46 17.50
N ALA A 208 -9.84 4.84 18.61
CA ALA A 208 -9.08 6.07 18.70
C ALA A 208 -7.89 6.11 17.74
N LEU A 209 -7.09 5.05 17.70
CA LEU A 209 -5.91 4.97 16.84
C LEU A 209 -6.29 4.95 15.35
N PHE A 210 -7.36 4.23 14.99
CA PHE A 210 -7.83 4.19 13.61
C PHE A 210 -8.45 5.53 13.16
N ALA A 211 -9.23 6.19 14.02
CA ALA A 211 -9.74 7.53 13.72
C ALA A 211 -8.60 8.55 13.59
N THR A 212 -7.55 8.43 14.42
CA THR A 212 -6.33 9.25 14.30
C THR A 212 -5.64 9.02 12.96
N LEU A 213 -5.48 7.75 12.55
CA LEU A 213 -4.91 7.38 11.26
C LEU A 213 -5.67 7.97 10.07
N LEU A 214 -7.00 7.92 10.08
CA LEU A 214 -7.85 8.53 9.05
C LEU A 214 -7.62 10.05 8.93
N ASN A 215 -7.38 10.71 10.06
CA ASN A 215 -7.08 12.14 10.12
C ASN A 215 -5.62 12.47 9.74
N PHE A 216 -4.73 11.48 9.65
CA PHE A 216 -3.39 11.64 9.07
C PHE A 216 -3.36 11.34 7.56
N LYS A 217 -4.12 10.36 7.07
CA LYS A 217 -4.19 10.07 5.63
C LYS A 217 -5.52 9.42 5.30
N HIS A 218 -6.30 10.09 4.46
CA HIS A 218 -7.66 9.67 4.12
C HIS A 218 -7.70 8.35 3.31
N ILE A 219 -6.59 7.89 2.73
CA ILE A 219 -6.54 6.60 2.01
C ILE A 219 -6.94 5.40 2.88
N PHE A 220 -6.76 5.48 4.21
CA PHE A 220 -7.17 4.43 5.13
C PHE A 220 -8.69 4.29 5.26
N ILE A 221 -9.48 5.17 4.63
CA ILE A 221 -10.94 5.05 4.58
C ILE A 221 -11.40 3.73 3.95
N TYR A 222 -10.58 3.14 3.07
CA TYR A 222 -10.84 1.82 2.50
C TYR A 222 -10.88 0.70 3.55
N LEU A 223 -10.25 0.91 4.72
CA LEU A 223 -10.26 -0.05 5.83
C LEU A 223 -11.38 0.25 6.83
N ALA A 224 -12.11 1.36 6.68
CA ALA A 224 -13.05 1.82 7.71
C ALA A 224 -14.23 0.88 7.91
N LEU A 225 -14.72 0.22 6.86
CA LEU A 225 -15.88 -0.68 6.95
C LEU A 225 -15.59 -1.92 7.82
N PRO A 226 -14.48 -2.67 7.65
CA PRO A 226 -14.10 -3.72 8.60
C PRO A 226 -13.99 -3.24 10.04
N TYR A 227 -13.38 -2.07 10.29
CA TYR A 227 -13.26 -1.50 11.64
C TYR A 227 -14.63 -1.18 12.24
N PHE A 228 -15.50 -0.54 11.48
CA PHE A 228 -16.85 -0.21 11.91
C PHE A 228 -17.65 -1.47 12.27
N VAL A 229 -17.70 -2.46 11.36
CA VAL A 229 -18.43 -3.72 11.57
C VAL A 229 -17.88 -4.49 12.75
N PHE A 230 -16.55 -4.60 12.86
CA PHE A 230 -15.90 -5.28 13.99
C PHE A 230 -16.22 -4.59 15.31
N LEU A 231 -16.01 -3.28 15.43
CA LEU A 231 -16.25 -2.54 16.67
C LEU A 231 -17.74 -2.56 17.04
N LEU A 232 -18.64 -2.30 16.09
CA LEU A 232 -20.07 -2.33 16.32
C LEU A 232 -20.51 -3.71 16.83
N ARG A 233 -20.07 -4.79 16.18
CA ARG A 233 -20.48 -6.15 16.54
C ARG A 233 -19.80 -6.66 17.81
N ARG A 234 -18.50 -6.41 17.99
CA ARG A 234 -17.70 -6.91 19.12
C ARG A 234 -17.98 -6.11 20.39
N HIS A 235 -18.12 -4.80 20.28
CA HIS A 235 -18.31 -3.91 21.42
C HIS A 235 -19.79 -3.75 21.78
N CYS A 236 -20.65 -3.41 20.82
CA CYS A 236 -22.03 -3.01 21.09
C CYS A 236 -23.02 -4.18 21.21
N TYR A 237 -22.61 -5.41 20.87
CA TYR A 237 -23.38 -6.64 21.08
C TYR A 237 -22.62 -7.59 22.01
N PRO A 238 -22.69 -7.40 23.33
CA PRO A 238 -22.00 -8.26 24.29
C PRO A 238 -22.47 -9.73 24.19
N PRO A 239 -21.62 -10.72 24.52
CA PRO A 239 -21.99 -12.13 24.46
C PRO A 239 -23.22 -12.42 25.33
N GLY A 240 -24.29 -12.94 24.70
CA GLY A 240 -25.55 -13.28 25.39
C GLY A 240 -26.43 -12.09 25.76
N GLY A 241 -26.07 -10.86 25.37
CA GLY A 241 -26.82 -9.64 25.66
C GLY A 241 -27.49 -9.00 24.44
N ASN A 242 -28.35 -8.01 24.71
CA ASN A 242 -28.97 -7.17 23.69
C ASN A 242 -28.03 -6.05 23.23
N PHE A 243 -28.39 -5.41 22.12
CA PHE A 243 -27.68 -4.24 21.59
C PHE A 243 -27.61 -3.10 22.62
N GLN A 244 -26.43 -2.51 22.77
CA GLN A 244 -26.13 -1.46 23.74
C GLN A 244 -25.83 -0.13 23.04
N ILE A 245 -26.76 0.84 23.17
CA ILE A 245 -26.66 2.16 22.53
C ILE A 245 -25.60 3.04 23.20
N ASP A 246 -25.47 2.93 24.52
CA ASP A 246 -24.43 3.57 25.33
C ASP A 246 -23.03 3.33 24.75
N ARG A 247 -22.70 2.08 24.42
CA ARG A 247 -21.42 1.71 23.78
C ARG A 247 -21.23 2.31 22.39
N VAL A 248 -22.31 2.46 21.61
CA VAL A 248 -22.26 3.16 20.32
C VAL A 248 -21.94 4.63 20.53
N VAL A 249 -22.58 5.26 21.51
CA VAL A 249 -22.32 6.67 21.87
C VAL A 249 -20.88 6.84 22.33
N GLU A 250 -20.34 5.95 23.18
CA GLU A 250 -18.94 6.00 23.61
C GLU A 250 -17.96 5.94 22.43
N LEU A 251 -18.14 4.98 21.50
CA LEU A 251 -17.32 4.91 20.29
C LEU A 251 -17.49 6.16 19.42
N GLY A 252 -18.73 6.65 19.28
CA GLY A 252 -19.06 7.87 18.56
C GLY A 252 -18.37 9.11 19.14
N LEU A 253 -18.31 9.23 20.47
CA LEU A 253 -17.64 10.31 21.19
C LEU A 253 -16.12 10.26 20.99
N ILE A 254 -15.51 9.07 20.98
CA ILE A 254 -14.08 8.91 20.70
C ILE A 254 -13.75 9.36 19.27
N VAL A 255 -14.48 8.84 18.28
CA VAL A 255 -14.26 9.18 16.86
C VAL A 255 -14.56 10.66 16.62
N GLY A 256 -15.68 11.16 17.15
CA GLY A 256 -16.09 12.55 17.06
C GLY A 256 -15.10 13.50 17.72
N GLY A 257 -14.57 13.14 18.90
CA GLY A 257 -13.54 13.89 19.62
C GLY A 257 -12.26 14.03 18.82
N ILE A 258 -11.78 12.94 18.19
CA ILE A 258 -10.58 12.99 17.34
C ILE A 258 -10.80 13.83 16.08
N CYS A 259 -11.95 13.68 15.42
CA CYS A 259 -12.30 14.53 14.29
C CYS A 259 -12.42 16.00 14.71
N ALA A 260 -12.95 16.29 15.89
CA ALA A 260 -13.01 17.64 16.44
C ALA A 260 -11.61 18.20 16.75
N LEU A 261 -10.68 17.40 17.27
CA LEU A 261 -9.29 17.83 17.46
C LEU A 261 -8.58 18.13 16.13
N SER A 262 -8.89 17.35 15.09
CA SER A 262 -8.30 17.49 13.76
C SER A 262 -8.86 18.70 13.01
N PHE A 263 -10.19 18.74 12.82
CA PHE A 263 -10.86 19.76 12.00
C PHE A 263 -11.31 20.99 12.80
N GLY A 264 -11.44 20.90 14.12
CA GLY A 264 -11.91 21.98 14.99
C GLY A 264 -11.09 23.27 14.87
N PRO A 265 -9.74 23.25 14.90
CA PRO A 265 -8.95 24.46 14.72
C PRO A 265 -9.22 25.18 13.39
N PHE A 266 -9.44 24.42 12.31
CA PHE A 266 -9.77 24.96 11.00
C PHE A 266 -11.21 25.51 10.96
N LEU A 267 -12.16 24.83 11.61
CA LEU A 267 -13.53 25.31 11.73
C LEU A 267 -13.60 26.62 12.52
N LEU A 268 -12.84 26.74 13.62
CA LEU A 268 -12.79 27.94 14.45
C LEU A 268 -12.07 29.10 13.75
N ALA A 269 -11.02 28.82 12.97
CA ALA A 269 -10.23 29.87 12.32
C ALA A 269 -10.88 30.42 11.03
N GLY A 270 -11.45 29.55 10.19
CA GLY A 270 -11.96 29.93 8.86
C GLY A 270 -13.40 29.51 8.59
N GLY A 271 -14.11 28.97 9.58
CA GLY A 271 -15.52 28.59 9.45
C GLY A 271 -15.78 27.38 8.53
N PRO A 272 -17.05 27.13 8.18
CA PRO A 272 -17.44 25.99 7.35
C PRO A 272 -16.85 26.02 5.92
N SER A 273 -16.52 27.20 5.39
CA SER A 273 -15.89 27.33 4.07
C SER A 273 -14.48 26.73 4.05
N GLN A 274 -13.72 26.89 5.14
CA GLN A 274 -12.41 26.27 5.26
C GLN A 274 -12.49 24.74 5.30
N ILE A 275 -13.48 24.18 6.01
CA ILE A 275 -13.72 22.73 6.03
C ILE A 275 -14.07 22.22 4.63
N ARG A 276 -14.94 22.94 3.90
CA ARG A 276 -15.29 22.60 2.52
C ARG A 276 -14.07 22.59 1.60
N GLN A 277 -13.17 23.54 1.77
CA GLN A 277 -11.91 23.60 1.02
C GLN A 277 -10.98 22.43 1.36
N ILE A 278 -10.89 22.01 2.62
CA ILE A 278 -10.12 20.81 2.98
C ILE A 278 -10.69 19.60 2.25
N PHE A 279 -12.01 19.38 2.29
CA PHE A 279 -12.64 18.26 1.61
C PHE A 279 -12.44 18.26 0.09
N SER A 280 -12.46 19.42 -0.56
CA SER A 280 -12.20 19.52 -2.01
C SER A 280 -10.75 19.14 -2.37
N ARG A 281 -9.79 19.39 -1.47
CA ARG A 281 -8.39 18.96 -1.61
C ARG A 281 -8.19 17.47 -1.34
N LEU A 282 -8.83 16.93 -0.29
CA LEU A 282 -8.71 15.51 0.08
C LEU A 282 -9.33 14.59 -0.98
N PHE A 283 -10.42 15.02 -1.63
CA PHE A 283 -11.14 14.22 -2.62
C PHE A 283 -11.21 14.94 -3.98
N PRO A 284 -10.11 14.99 -4.74
CA PRO A 284 -10.09 15.65 -6.04
C PRO A 284 -10.78 14.77 -7.08
N PHE A 285 -12.07 14.99 -7.30
CA PHE A 285 -12.91 14.20 -8.23
C PHE A 285 -12.54 14.33 -9.72
N GLN A 286 -11.59 15.20 -10.08
CA GLN A 286 -11.18 15.47 -11.45
C GLN A 286 -10.16 14.46 -12.01
N ARG A 287 -9.67 13.52 -11.19
CA ARG A 287 -8.69 12.51 -11.61
C ARG A 287 -9.40 11.26 -12.16
N GLY A 288 -9.04 10.87 -13.38
CA GLY A 288 -9.66 9.73 -14.09
C GLY A 288 -9.11 8.36 -13.67
N LEU A 289 -9.70 7.30 -14.23
CA LEU A 289 -9.17 5.94 -14.14
C LEU A 289 -7.78 5.89 -14.80
N ASN A 290 -6.84 5.14 -14.24
CA ASN A 290 -5.50 4.92 -14.82
C ASN A 290 -4.75 6.21 -15.22
N HIS A 291 -4.93 7.27 -14.44
CA HIS A 291 -4.41 8.62 -14.68
C HIS A 291 -2.88 8.77 -14.55
N ALA A 292 -2.17 7.71 -14.18
CA ALA A 292 -0.71 7.68 -14.02
C ALA A 292 -0.18 6.32 -14.48
N TYR A 293 1.04 5.94 -14.08
CA TYR A 293 1.50 4.56 -14.16
C TYR A 293 0.40 3.61 -13.71
N TRP A 294 0.05 2.64 -14.55
CA TRP A 294 -1.07 1.74 -14.27
C TRP A 294 -0.73 0.90 -13.04
N ALA A 295 -1.42 1.13 -11.93
CA ALA A 295 -1.33 0.23 -10.78
C ALA A 295 -1.70 -1.19 -11.23
N GLY A 296 -1.08 -2.21 -10.63
CA GLY A 296 -1.35 -3.61 -10.93
C GLY A 296 -2.74 -4.09 -10.45
N ASN A 297 -3.81 -3.48 -10.96
CA ASN A 297 -5.19 -3.73 -10.57
C ASN A 297 -6.03 -4.25 -11.76
N VAL A 298 -7.33 -4.47 -11.54
CA VAL A 298 -8.23 -5.00 -12.59
C VAL A 298 -8.31 -4.04 -13.78
N TRP A 299 -8.25 -2.73 -13.54
CA TRP A 299 -8.33 -1.72 -14.59
C TRP A 299 -7.13 -1.73 -15.53
N ALA A 300 -5.94 -2.15 -15.07
CA ALA A 300 -4.79 -2.38 -15.94
C ALA A 300 -5.04 -3.52 -16.93
N LEU A 301 -5.71 -4.60 -16.48
CA LEU A 301 -6.08 -5.73 -17.34
C LEU A 301 -7.13 -5.31 -18.38
N VAL A 302 -8.18 -4.60 -17.94
CA VAL A 302 -9.25 -4.10 -18.81
C VAL A 302 -8.66 -3.14 -19.86
N SER A 303 -7.77 -2.24 -19.46
CA SER A 303 -7.10 -1.30 -20.37
C SER A 303 -6.20 -2.00 -21.37
N ALA A 304 -5.46 -3.03 -20.94
CA ALA A 304 -4.64 -3.83 -21.85
C ALA A 304 -5.48 -4.58 -22.88
N VAL A 305 -6.59 -5.19 -22.46
CA VAL A 305 -7.55 -5.86 -23.37
C VAL A 305 -8.12 -4.85 -24.37
N ASP A 306 -8.57 -3.69 -23.91
CA ASP A 306 -9.06 -2.62 -24.78
C ASP A 306 -8.02 -2.26 -25.85
N ARG A 307 -6.73 -2.19 -25.48
CA ARG A 307 -5.67 -1.85 -26.44
C ARG A 307 -5.35 -2.94 -27.44
N VAL A 308 -5.42 -4.20 -27.04
CA VAL A 308 -5.31 -5.32 -27.98
C VAL A 308 -6.48 -5.29 -28.96
N LEU A 309 -7.70 -5.02 -28.48
CA LEU A 309 -8.90 -4.91 -29.32
C LEU A 309 -8.82 -3.73 -30.29
N VAL A 310 -8.41 -2.54 -29.84
CA VAL A 310 -8.19 -1.38 -30.71
C VAL A 310 -7.20 -1.73 -31.83
N LYS A 311 -6.04 -2.30 -31.49
CA LYS A 311 -5.03 -2.70 -32.49
C LYS A 311 -5.58 -3.74 -33.47
N TYR A 312 -6.34 -4.71 -32.99
CA TYR A 312 -6.97 -5.73 -33.81
C TYR A 312 -7.99 -5.14 -34.80
N LEU A 313 -8.88 -4.26 -34.34
CA LEU A 313 -9.90 -3.61 -35.17
C LEU A 313 -9.28 -2.69 -36.24
N VAL A 314 -8.27 -1.89 -35.86
CA VAL A 314 -7.53 -1.05 -36.79
C VAL A 314 -6.84 -1.90 -37.87
N ALA A 315 -6.20 -3.01 -37.48
CA ALA A 315 -5.57 -3.94 -38.43
C ALA A 315 -6.56 -4.60 -39.40
N ARG A 316 -7.86 -4.64 -39.05
CA ARG A 316 -8.95 -5.14 -39.90
C ARG A 316 -9.67 -4.04 -40.69
N GLY A 317 -9.22 -2.79 -40.60
CA GLY A 317 -9.83 -1.66 -41.29
C GLY A 317 -11.16 -1.18 -40.70
N TRP A 318 -11.47 -1.55 -39.45
CA TRP A 318 -12.70 -1.10 -38.78
C TRP A 318 -12.55 0.34 -38.26
N PRO A 319 -13.60 1.17 -38.35
CA PRO A 319 -13.55 2.54 -37.84
C PRO A 319 -13.48 2.51 -36.30
N VAL A 320 -12.41 3.08 -35.75
CA VAL A 320 -12.22 3.28 -34.31
C VAL A 320 -12.18 4.78 -34.04
N ALA A 321 -12.81 5.23 -32.96
CA ALA A 321 -12.80 6.64 -32.58
C ALA A 321 -11.36 7.19 -32.43
N GLN A 322 -11.09 8.36 -32.99
CA GLN A 322 -9.75 8.96 -33.00
C GLN A 322 -9.22 9.29 -31.58
N GLU A 323 -10.15 9.52 -30.64
CA GLU A 323 -9.89 9.68 -29.21
C GLU A 323 -9.31 8.40 -28.58
N ALA A 324 -9.72 7.22 -29.04
CA ALA A 324 -9.22 5.93 -28.54
C ALA A 324 -7.77 5.64 -28.94
N LEU A 325 -7.34 6.20 -30.07
CA LEU A 325 -5.97 6.07 -30.57
C LEU A 325 -4.99 6.98 -29.79
N THR A 326 -5.49 8.08 -29.24
CA THR A 326 -4.69 9.16 -28.63
C THR A 326 -4.76 9.20 -27.10
N SER A 327 -5.90 8.82 -26.49
CA SER A 327 -6.17 9.01 -25.04
C SER A 327 -5.20 8.27 -24.13
N SER A 328 -4.76 7.08 -24.52
CA SER A 328 -4.08 6.18 -23.58
C SER A 328 -2.70 5.73 -24.11
N SER A 329 -2.27 6.22 -25.27
CA SER A 329 -0.98 5.87 -25.92
C SER A 329 0.21 6.64 -25.35
N ARG A 330 0.00 7.61 -24.45
CA ARG A 330 1.07 8.48 -23.97
C ARG A 330 1.52 8.22 -22.53
N GLY A 331 0.82 7.38 -21.75
CA GLY A 331 1.09 7.27 -20.30
C GLY A 331 1.05 8.63 -19.57
N LEU A 332 0.49 9.66 -20.22
CA LEU A 332 0.42 11.03 -19.73
C LEU A 332 -0.81 11.17 -18.85
N ILE A 333 -0.65 12.02 -17.85
CA ILE A 333 -1.64 12.46 -16.87
C ILE A 333 -2.94 12.88 -17.60
N GLY A 334 -3.99 12.06 -17.48
CA GLY A 334 -5.27 12.28 -18.16
C GLY A 334 -6.29 11.17 -17.91
N ALA A 335 -7.58 11.43 -18.14
CA ALA A 335 -8.62 10.40 -17.99
C ALA A 335 -8.55 9.40 -19.16
N THR A 336 -8.39 8.11 -18.86
CA THR A 336 -8.43 7.07 -19.89
C THR A 336 -9.85 6.90 -20.42
N THR A 337 -10.06 7.15 -21.71
CA THR A 337 -11.27 6.75 -22.42
C THR A 337 -11.01 5.41 -23.11
N PHE A 338 -11.92 4.47 -22.90
CA PHE A 338 -11.83 3.15 -23.54
C PHE A 338 -12.30 3.23 -24.99
N GLY A 339 -11.55 2.58 -25.87
CA GLY A 339 -11.77 2.66 -27.30
C GLY A 339 -12.82 1.70 -27.84
N VAL A 340 -12.89 0.51 -27.26
CA VAL A 340 -13.81 -0.57 -27.63
C VAL A 340 -14.68 -0.95 -26.44
N LEU A 341 -14.10 -1.04 -25.25
CA LEU A 341 -14.80 -1.39 -24.02
C LEU A 341 -15.62 -0.20 -23.49
N PRO A 342 -16.70 -0.46 -22.72
CA PRO A 342 -17.51 0.61 -22.14
C PRO A 342 -16.72 1.41 -21.12
N ASN A 343 -16.92 2.74 -21.12
CA ASN A 343 -16.33 3.62 -20.12
C ASN A 343 -16.81 3.28 -18.71
N VAL A 344 -15.85 3.07 -17.82
CA VAL A 344 -16.10 2.84 -16.40
C VAL A 344 -16.36 4.19 -15.73
N SER A 345 -17.33 4.27 -14.82
CA SER A 345 -17.62 5.49 -14.06
C SER A 345 -17.20 5.36 -12.59
N PRO A 346 -16.90 6.47 -11.88
CA PRO A 346 -16.58 6.41 -10.45
C PRO A 346 -17.69 5.74 -9.62
N ARG A 347 -18.96 5.97 -9.98
CA ARG A 347 -20.12 5.37 -9.31
C ARG A 347 -20.12 3.85 -9.42
N LEU A 348 -19.78 3.32 -10.61
CA LEU A 348 -19.69 1.88 -10.83
C LEU A 348 -18.57 1.26 -9.98
N THR A 349 -17.38 1.87 -9.99
CA THR A 349 -16.24 1.37 -9.19
C THR A 349 -16.53 1.39 -7.69
N PHE A 350 -17.19 2.45 -7.20
CA PHE A 350 -17.62 2.55 -5.81
C PHE A 350 -18.63 1.46 -5.46
N GLY A 351 -19.67 1.28 -6.28
CA GLY A 351 -20.68 0.23 -6.09
C GLY A 351 -20.09 -1.17 -6.09
N LEU A 352 -19.17 -1.46 -7.03
CA LEU A 352 -18.48 -2.75 -7.12
C LEU A 352 -17.58 -3.01 -5.90
N THR A 353 -16.77 -2.03 -5.51
CA THR A 353 -15.89 -2.14 -4.33
C THR A 353 -16.71 -2.37 -3.06
N LEU A 354 -17.81 -1.63 -2.88
CA LEU A 354 -18.69 -1.77 -1.73
C LEU A 354 -19.39 -3.13 -1.72
N ALA A 355 -19.92 -3.58 -2.86
CA ALA A 355 -20.60 -4.87 -2.96
C ALA A 355 -19.66 -6.04 -2.63
N LEU A 356 -18.47 -6.07 -3.23
CA LEU A 356 -17.47 -7.11 -2.96
C LEU A 356 -16.98 -7.08 -1.52
N THR A 357 -16.70 -5.90 -0.97
CA THR A 357 -16.27 -5.77 0.44
C THR A 357 -17.36 -6.25 1.39
N SER A 358 -18.64 -5.95 1.08
CA SER A 358 -19.78 -6.31 1.93
C SER A 358 -19.92 -7.82 2.13
N VAL A 359 -19.52 -8.65 1.17
CA VAL A 359 -19.52 -10.11 1.31
C VAL A 359 -18.65 -10.55 2.50
N PHE A 360 -17.49 -9.93 2.68
CA PHE A 360 -16.60 -10.23 3.81
C PHE A 360 -17.15 -9.68 5.13
N LEU A 361 -17.76 -8.50 5.09
CA LEU A 361 -18.35 -7.85 6.27
C LEU A 361 -19.52 -8.66 6.86
N VAL A 362 -20.34 -9.30 6.02
CA VAL A 362 -21.43 -10.17 6.49
C VAL A 362 -20.85 -11.30 7.35
N LYS A 363 -19.77 -11.94 6.90
CA LYS A 363 -19.13 -13.02 7.67
C LYS A 363 -18.51 -12.50 8.97
N LEU A 364 -17.85 -11.33 8.92
CA LEU A 364 -17.28 -10.66 10.09
C LEU A 364 -18.36 -10.29 11.14
N TRP A 365 -19.56 -9.92 10.70
CA TRP A 365 -20.68 -9.62 11.58
C TRP A 365 -21.14 -10.84 12.39
N PHE A 366 -21.10 -12.03 11.80
CA PHE A 366 -21.51 -13.25 12.51
C PHE A 366 -20.40 -13.81 13.41
N ASP A 367 -19.13 -13.64 13.03
CA ASP A 367 -17.98 -14.03 13.84
C ASP A 367 -16.94 -12.89 13.92
N PRO A 368 -17.07 -12.01 14.93
CA PRO A 368 -16.18 -10.86 15.14
C PRO A 368 -14.89 -11.27 15.86
N SER A 369 -14.24 -12.36 15.43
CA SER A 369 -12.93 -12.76 15.95
C SER A 369 -11.81 -11.87 15.39
N PHE A 370 -10.72 -11.69 16.15
CA PHE A 370 -9.59 -10.87 15.70
C PHE A 370 -8.99 -11.37 14.36
N LYS A 371 -8.91 -12.69 14.17
CA LYS A 371 -8.42 -13.28 12.91
C LYS A 371 -9.28 -12.84 11.73
N ARG A 372 -10.60 -13.05 11.81
CA ARG A 372 -11.52 -12.66 10.72
C ARG A 372 -11.55 -11.16 10.51
N PHE A 373 -11.39 -10.37 11.56
CA PHE A 373 -11.26 -8.92 11.46
C PHE A 373 -10.01 -8.53 10.64
N LEU A 374 -8.85 -9.09 10.98
CA LEU A 374 -7.60 -8.82 10.25
C LEU A 374 -7.69 -9.26 8.78
N ASP A 375 -8.26 -10.44 8.50
CA ASP A 375 -8.48 -10.90 7.13
C ASP A 375 -9.45 -10.00 6.37
N SER A 376 -10.49 -9.50 7.04
CA SER A 376 -11.43 -8.55 6.44
C SER A 376 -10.77 -7.20 6.15
N VAL A 377 -9.83 -6.74 6.98
CA VAL A 377 -9.01 -5.55 6.72
C VAL A 377 -8.13 -5.77 5.48
N VAL A 378 -7.44 -6.91 5.38
CA VAL A 378 -6.63 -7.27 4.20
C VAL A 378 -7.49 -7.35 2.94
N LEU A 379 -8.62 -8.05 3.00
CA LEU A 379 -9.51 -8.22 1.86
C LEU A 379 -10.16 -6.89 1.42
N ALA A 380 -10.57 -6.03 2.36
CA ALA A 380 -11.06 -4.69 2.04
C ALA A 380 -9.98 -3.84 1.36
N ALA A 381 -8.75 -3.87 1.88
CA ALA A 381 -7.60 -3.20 1.27
C ALA A 381 -7.35 -3.69 -0.16
N MET A 382 -7.28 -5.01 -0.38
CA MET A 382 -7.11 -5.60 -1.71
C MET A 382 -8.27 -5.26 -2.65
N THR A 383 -9.51 -5.31 -2.16
CA THR A 383 -10.71 -5.01 -2.97
C THR A 383 -10.70 -3.55 -3.41
N SER A 384 -10.38 -2.63 -2.50
CA SER A 384 -10.25 -1.21 -2.84
C SER A 384 -9.12 -0.94 -3.82
N PHE A 385 -7.99 -1.64 -3.71
CA PHE A 385 -6.86 -1.52 -4.64
C PHE A 385 -7.22 -2.05 -6.04
N LEU A 386 -7.92 -3.18 -6.11
CA LEU A 386 -8.28 -3.85 -7.36
C LEU A 386 -9.38 -3.12 -8.13
N PHE A 387 -10.40 -2.62 -7.44
CA PHE A 387 -11.64 -2.12 -8.04
C PHE A 387 -11.91 -0.63 -7.78
N GLY A 388 -11.03 0.09 -7.08
CA GLY A 388 -11.18 1.53 -6.83
C GLY A 388 -10.99 2.39 -8.08
N TRP A 389 -11.65 3.55 -8.12
CA TRP A 389 -11.61 4.49 -9.25
C TRP A 389 -10.20 5.07 -9.51
N HIS A 390 -9.52 5.48 -8.45
CA HIS A 390 -8.28 6.23 -8.54
C HIS A 390 -7.28 5.67 -7.53
N VAL A 391 -6.63 4.59 -7.94
CA VAL A 391 -5.67 3.84 -7.13
C VAL A 391 -4.29 3.96 -7.76
N HIS A 392 -3.33 4.44 -6.98
CA HIS A 392 -1.92 4.48 -7.37
C HIS A 392 -1.20 3.19 -6.98
N GLU A 393 -0.12 2.88 -7.67
CA GLU A 393 0.78 1.77 -7.40
C GLU A 393 1.25 1.73 -5.93
N LYS A 394 1.53 2.90 -5.34
CA LYS A 394 1.95 3.05 -3.93
C LYS A 394 0.93 2.51 -2.93
N ALA A 395 -0.37 2.49 -3.29
CA ALA A 395 -1.43 1.99 -2.43
C ALA A 395 -1.35 0.48 -2.17
N VAL A 396 -0.52 -0.25 -2.91
CA VAL A 396 -0.29 -1.69 -2.70
C VAL A 396 0.17 -2.02 -1.27
N LEU A 397 0.91 -1.10 -0.62
CA LEU A 397 1.36 -1.25 0.76
C LEU A 397 0.20 -1.35 1.77
N LEU A 398 -0.98 -0.81 1.43
CA LEU A 398 -2.16 -0.83 2.29
C LEU A 398 -2.61 -2.25 2.62
N PHE A 399 -2.43 -3.20 1.69
CA PHE A 399 -2.74 -4.61 1.93
C PHE A 399 -1.50 -5.47 2.16
N LEU A 400 -0.33 -5.18 1.57
CA LEU A 400 0.87 -6.01 1.75
C LEU A 400 1.36 -6.08 3.19
N ILE A 401 1.30 -4.95 3.91
CA ILE A 401 1.78 -4.92 5.29
C ILE A 401 0.85 -5.69 6.23
N PRO A 402 -0.49 -5.49 6.21
CA PRO A 402 -1.39 -6.36 6.97
C PRO A 402 -1.38 -7.83 6.51
N LEU A 403 -1.20 -8.11 5.21
CA LEU A 403 -1.09 -9.48 4.69
C LEU A 403 0.16 -10.21 5.22
N SER A 404 1.26 -9.49 5.44
CA SER A 404 2.46 -10.04 6.07
C SER A 404 2.18 -10.58 7.48
N LEU A 405 1.19 -10.00 8.18
CA LEU A 405 0.81 -10.40 9.53
C LEU A 405 0.00 -11.71 9.57
N THR A 406 -0.64 -12.09 8.46
CA THR A 406 -1.43 -13.34 8.32
C THR A 406 -0.70 -14.40 7.51
N ALA A 407 0.51 -14.12 7.01
CA ALA A 407 1.27 -14.98 6.09
C ALA A 407 1.53 -16.41 6.60
N THR A 408 1.43 -16.66 7.91
CA THR A 408 1.68 -17.96 8.53
C THR A 408 0.42 -18.64 9.06
N ASP A 409 -0.76 -18.08 8.83
CA ASP A 409 -2.01 -18.60 9.39
C ASP A 409 -2.40 -19.95 8.79
N ASP A 410 -2.21 -20.13 7.49
CA ASP A 410 -2.36 -21.39 6.75
C ASP A 410 -1.67 -21.31 5.37
N ASP A 411 -1.67 -22.43 4.64
CA ASP A 411 -1.08 -22.52 3.30
C ASP A 411 -1.70 -21.51 2.32
N ASN A 412 -3.01 -21.24 2.40
CA ASN A 412 -3.65 -20.29 1.50
C ASN A 412 -3.15 -18.85 1.73
N HIS A 413 -3.02 -18.44 2.99
CA HIS A 413 -2.46 -17.15 3.34
C HIS A 413 -0.99 -17.04 2.92
N PHE A 414 -0.19 -18.08 3.17
CA PHE A 414 1.21 -18.10 2.77
C PHE A 414 1.40 -17.97 1.27
N ARG A 415 0.67 -18.75 0.47
CA ARG A 415 0.72 -18.71 -1.00
C ARG A 415 0.29 -17.35 -1.54
N ALA A 416 -0.82 -16.82 -1.02
CA ALA A 416 -1.29 -15.48 -1.39
C ALA A 416 -0.28 -14.39 -1.00
N PHE A 417 0.35 -14.48 0.17
CA PHE A 417 1.41 -13.57 0.61
C PHE A 417 2.60 -13.57 -0.37
N VAL A 418 3.10 -14.74 -0.77
CA VAL A 418 4.24 -14.84 -1.69
C VAL A 418 3.91 -14.22 -3.05
N VAL A 419 2.76 -14.58 -3.64
CA VAL A 419 2.36 -14.07 -4.96
C VAL A 419 2.08 -12.57 -4.90
N ALA A 420 1.25 -12.12 -3.95
CA ALA A 420 0.86 -10.72 -3.82
C ALA A 420 2.06 -9.83 -3.50
N THR A 421 2.96 -10.24 -2.61
CA THR A 421 4.13 -9.44 -2.25
C THR A 421 5.13 -9.36 -3.39
N THR A 422 5.37 -10.46 -4.12
CA THR A 422 6.23 -10.43 -5.31
C THR A 422 5.67 -9.48 -6.36
N ALA A 423 4.39 -9.64 -6.72
CA ALA A 423 3.72 -8.79 -7.70
C ALA A 423 3.65 -7.32 -7.25
N GLY A 424 3.35 -7.08 -5.98
CA GLY A 424 3.25 -5.72 -5.45
C GLY A 424 4.59 -5.00 -5.37
N VAL A 425 5.67 -5.68 -4.97
CA VAL A 425 7.02 -5.10 -4.95
C VAL A 425 7.52 -4.82 -6.37
N PHE A 426 7.34 -5.76 -7.31
CA PHE A 426 7.70 -5.52 -8.72
C PHE A 426 6.89 -4.37 -9.34
N GLY A 427 5.60 -4.25 -8.98
CA GLY A 427 4.77 -3.11 -9.38
C GLY A 427 5.26 -1.75 -8.88
N LEU A 428 6.13 -1.71 -7.85
CA LEU A 428 6.75 -0.48 -7.37
C LEU A 428 8.09 -0.17 -8.07
N PHE A 429 8.68 -1.10 -8.82
CA PHE A 429 9.98 -0.89 -9.46
C PHE A 429 10.00 0.29 -10.44
N PRO A 430 8.93 0.57 -11.23
CA PRO A 430 8.88 1.74 -12.09
C PRO A 430 8.95 3.08 -11.38
N LEU A 431 8.68 3.14 -10.06
CA LEU A 431 8.87 4.37 -9.28
C LEU A 431 10.33 4.80 -9.20
N LEU A 432 11.26 3.87 -9.34
CA LEU A 432 12.70 4.14 -9.36
C LEU A 432 13.17 4.18 -10.82
N ILE A 433 13.05 5.36 -11.42
CA ILE A 433 13.25 5.60 -12.86
C ILE A 433 14.74 5.58 -13.22
N LYS A 434 15.63 5.98 -12.30
CA LYS A 434 17.07 6.07 -12.58
C LYS A 434 17.69 4.66 -12.66
N PRO A 435 18.50 4.37 -13.70
CA PRO A 435 19.19 3.07 -13.83
C PRO A 435 20.06 2.70 -12.63
N ALA A 436 20.66 3.70 -11.97
CA ALA A 436 21.50 3.51 -10.79
C ALA A 436 20.78 2.84 -9.60
N GLU A 437 19.45 3.00 -9.51
CA GLU A 437 18.65 2.43 -8.42
C GLU A 437 18.17 1.00 -8.72
N THR A 438 18.37 0.51 -9.96
CA THR A 438 17.93 -0.83 -10.37
C THR A 438 18.64 -1.95 -9.59
N PRO A 439 19.96 -1.93 -9.39
CA PRO A 439 20.62 -2.92 -8.55
C PRO A 439 20.08 -2.90 -7.10
N VAL A 440 19.82 -1.71 -6.55
CA VAL A 440 19.31 -1.55 -5.18
C VAL A 440 17.95 -2.24 -5.03
N LYS A 441 16.97 -1.93 -5.88
CA LYS A 441 15.62 -2.52 -5.77
C LYS A 441 15.61 -4.02 -6.04
N VAL A 442 16.40 -4.52 -7.00
CA VAL A 442 16.45 -5.95 -7.33
C VAL A 442 17.18 -6.75 -6.26
N ILE A 443 18.42 -6.37 -5.92
CA ILE A 443 19.24 -7.11 -4.95
C ILE A 443 18.57 -7.10 -3.58
N PHE A 444 18.08 -5.94 -3.13
CA PHE A 444 17.42 -5.85 -1.83
C PHE A 444 16.17 -6.73 -1.77
N SER A 445 15.33 -6.71 -2.82
CA SER A 445 14.13 -7.56 -2.88
C SER A 445 14.46 -9.05 -2.89
N LEU A 446 15.50 -9.46 -3.62
CA LEU A 446 15.95 -10.84 -3.67
C LEU A 446 16.53 -11.31 -2.32
N VAL A 447 17.37 -10.49 -1.68
CA VAL A 447 17.92 -10.80 -0.35
C VAL A 447 16.80 -10.91 0.68
N TRP A 448 15.87 -9.96 0.69
CA TRP A 448 14.71 -10.02 1.57
C TRP A 448 13.88 -11.29 1.34
N ALA A 449 13.56 -11.63 0.08
CA ALA A 449 12.77 -12.81 -0.24
C ALA A 449 13.49 -14.11 0.16
N ALA A 450 14.81 -14.20 -0.08
CA ALA A 450 15.63 -15.35 0.27
C ALA A 450 15.73 -15.56 1.80
N LEU A 451 15.69 -14.48 2.59
CA LEU A 451 15.73 -14.56 4.05
C LEU A 451 14.35 -14.83 4.67
N VAL A 452 13.27 -14.28 4.10
CA VAL A 452 11.93 -14.35 4.69
C VAL A 452 11.15 -15.58 4.23
N VAL A 453 11.01 -15.80 2.91
CA VAL A 453 10.08 -16.78 2.35
C VAL A 453 10.38 -18.21 2.81
N PRO A 454 11.64 -18.69 2.82
CA PRO A 454 11.94 -20.05 3.29
C PRO A 454 11.63 -20.26 4.78
N GLN A 455 11.78 -19.22 5.62
CA GLN A 455 11.54 -19.34 7.05
C GLN A 455 10.05 -19.40 7.36
N LEU A 456 9.25 -18.54 6.71
CA LEU A 456 7.79 -18.59 6.84
C LEU A 456 7.22 -19.90 6.29
N ARG A 457 7.79 -20.43 5.19
CA ARG A 457 7.34 -21.71 4.61
C ARG A 457 7.52 -22.90 5.56
N ARG A 458 8.57 -22.90 6.39
CA ARG A 458 8.88 -24.02 7.30
C ARG A 458 7.85 -24.20 8.41
N VAL A 459 7.16 -23.14 8.79
CA VAL A 459 6.20 -23.15 9.90
C VAL A 459 4.76 -23.33 9.44
N VAL A 460 4.49 -23.21 8.14
CA VAL A 460 3.16 -23.36 7.57
C VAL A 460 2.91 -24.82 7.22
N TYR A 461 1.81 -25.37 7.75
CA TYR A 461 1.36 -26.71 7.40
C TYR A 461 0.89 -26.74 5.94
N ARG A 462 1.44 -27.67 5.15
CA ARG A 462 1.03 -27.89 3.76
C ARG A 462 0.02 -29.04 3.70
N PRO A 463 -1.20 -28.82 3.16
CA PRO A 463 -2.18 -29.88 3.00
C PRO A 463 -1.71 -30.93 1.97
N LEU A 464 -2.28 -32.13 2.05
CA LEU A 464 -1.99 -33.21 1.11
C LEU A 464 -2.36 -32.78 -0.32
N PRO A 465 -1.46 -32.95 -1.30
CA PRO A 465 -1.68 -32.46 -2.64
C PRO A 465 -2.74 -33.30 -3.38
N SER A 466 -3.78 -32.63 -3.88
CA SER A 466 -4.66 -33.13 -4.95
C SER A 466 -4.09 -32.78 -6.33
N LEU A 467 -4.57 -33.44 -7.39
CA LEU A 467 -4.19 -33.11 -8.78
C LEU A 467 -4.35 -31.62 -9.09
N TRP A 468 -5.47 -31.03 -8.67
CA TRP A 468 -5.76 -29.60 -8.86
C TRP A 468 -4.76 -28.72 -8.12
N THR A 469 -4.47 -29.02 -6.84
CA THR A 469 -3.48 -28.23 -6.08
C THR A 469 -2.08 -28.32 -6.67
N MET A 470 -1.69 -29.47 -7.26
CA MET A 470 -0.40 -29.61 -7.95
C MET A 470 -0.32 -28.77 -9.21
N ILE A 471 -1.39 -28.69 -10.00
CA ILE A 471 -1.46 -27.86 -11.20
C ILE A 471 -1.35 -26.38 -10.81
N VAL A 472 -2.15 -25.95 -9.83
CA VAL A 472 -2.10 -24.58 -9.30
C VAL A 472 -0.71 -24.25 -8.77
N ASP A 473 -0.09 -25.17 -8.02
CA ASP A 473 1.24 -24.98 -7.46
C ASP A 473 2.30 -24.74 -8.53
N LYS A 474 2.24 -25.52 -9.62
CA LYS A 474 3.15 -25.37 -10.77
C LYS A 474 2.86 -24.08 -11.54
N ALA A 475 1.60 -23.71 -11.72
CA ALA A 475 1.22 -22.46 -12.40
C ALA A 475 1.71 -21.24 -11.63
N GLU A 476 1.53 -21.20 -10.31
CA GLU A 476 2.05 -20.14 -9.46
C GLU A 476 3.59 -20.10 -9.45
N ALA A 477 4.27 -21.26 -9.44
CA ALA A 477 5.73 -21.29 -9.56
C ALA A 477 6.19 -20.74 -10.92
N ALA A 478 5.53 -21.10 -12.02
CA ALA A 478 5.81 -20.58 -13.35
C ALA A 478 5.57 -19.05 -13.43
N TYR A 479 4.50 -18.55 -12.79
CA TYR A 479 4.23 -17.12 -12.64
C TYR A 479 5.35 -16.41 -11.87
N LEU A 480 5.81 -16.97 -10.75
CA LEU A 480 6.90 -16.36 -9.99
C LEU A 480 8.22 -16.32 -10.77
N VAL A 481 8.53 -17.38 -11.52
CA VAL A 481 9.72 -17.42 -12.41
C VAL A 481 9.61 -16.41 -13.55
N GLY A 482 8.41 -16.16 -14.06
CA GLY A 482 8.22 -15.21 -15.16
C GLY A 482 8.58 -13.75 -14.82
N PHE A 483 8.66 -13.37 -13.53
CA PHE A 483 9.23 -12.07 -13.13
C PHE A 483 10.70 -11.91 -13.54
N VAL A 484 11.48 -12.99 -13.63
CA VAL A 484 12.85 -12.95 -14.16
C VAL A 484 12.83 -12.54 -15.63
N GLY A 485 11.95 -13.15 -16.43
CA GLY A 485 11.76 -12.79 -17.83
C GLY A 485 11.28 -11.35 -18.00
N LEU A 486 10.33 -10.91 -17.17
CA LEU A 486 9.84 -9.53 -17.14
C LEU A 486 10.96 -8.53 -16.78
N GLN A 487 11.81 -8.85 -15.80
CA GLN A 487 12.94 -8.00 -15.42
C GLN A 487 13.96 -7.88 -16.54
N ILE A 488 14.31 -8.99 -17.20
CA ILE A 488 15.21 -8.99 -18.37
C ILE A 488 14.59 -8.16 -19.50
N TYR A 489 13.29 -8.33 -19.74
CA TYR A 489 12.57 -7.58 -20.76
C TYR A 489 12.64 -6.06 -20.51
N THR A 490 12.24 -5.64 -19.32
CA THR A 490 12.16 -4.22 -18.94
C THR A 490 13.51 -3.54 -18.76
N SER A 491 14.56 -4.29 -18.39
CA SER A 491 15.89 -3.70 -18.12
C SER A 491 16.82 -3.68 -19.33
N MET A 492 16.66 -4.63 -20.26
CA MET A 492 17.63 -4.85 -21.33
C MET A 492 16.96 -5.05 -22.69
N LEU A 493 16.05 -6.01 -22.79
CA LEU A 493 15.54 -6.45 -24.10
C LEU A 493 14.70 -5.36 -24.79
N HIS A 494 13.91 -4.59 -24.03
CA HIS A 494 13.07 -3.55 -24.61
C HIS A 494 13.90 -2.47 -25.31
N SER A 495 14.93 -1.94 -24.64
CA SER A 495 15.82 -0.92 -25.22
C SER A 495 16.63 -1.43 -26.43
N ILE A 496 16.87 -2.74 -26.51
CA ILE A 496 17.56 -3.36 -27.65
C ILE A 496 16.61 -3.53 -28.83
N LEU A 497 15.37 -3.98 -28.58
CA LEU A 497 14.36 -4.22 -29.62
C LEU A 497 13.73 -2.93 -30.14
N PHE A 498 13.61 -1.92 -29.28
CA PHE A 498 13.03 -0.62 -29.58
C PHE A 498 13.98 0.50 -29.12
N PRO A 499 15.07 0.76 -29.84
CA PRO A 499 15.99 1.83 -29.51
C PRO A 499 15.26 3.17 -29.57
N SER A 500 15.24 3.91 -28.47
CA SER A 500 14.76 5.30 -28.48
C SER A 500 15.65 6.10 -29.43
N ALA A 501 15.07 6.87 -30.35
CA ALA A 501 15.84 7.78 -31.19
C ALA A 501 16.68 8.70 -30.26
N PRO A 502 17.97 8.97 -30.57
CA PRO A 502 18.75 9.89 -29.78
C PRO A 502 18.02 11.23 -29.77
N ILE A 503 17.71 11.72 -28.56
CA ILE A 503 17.26 13.10 -28.35
C ILE A 503 18.31 13.96 -29.04
N ALA A 504 17.96 14.57 -30.17
CA ALA A 504 18.79 15.57 -30.80
C ALA A 504 19.07 16.62 -29.73
N ALA A 505 20.32 16.65 -29.26
CA ALA A 505 20.83 17.76 -28.50
C ALA A 505 20.41 19.03 -29.25
N ALA A 506 19.79 19.95 -28.51
CA ALA A 506 19.26 21.21 -29.01
C ALA A 506 20.10 21.77 -30.16
N VAL A 507 19.58 21.64 -31.39
CA VAL A 507 20.01 22.49 -32.50
C VAL A 507 19.23 23.79 -32.31
N PRO A 508 19.88 24.92 -31.98
CA PRO A 508 19.18 26.19 -31.87
C PRO A 508 18.75 26.61 -33.28
N GLY A 509 17.44 26.59 -33.53
CA GLY A 509 16.83 27.16 -34.72
C GLY A 509 16.20 26.15 -35.67
N LEU A 510 15.06 25.56 -35.29
CA LEU A 510 14.08 25.10 -36.28
C LEU A 510 12.66 25.28 -35.71
N ILE A 511 11.82 25.91 -36.52
CA ILE A 511 10.50 26.44 -36.19
C ILE A 511 9.56 25.32 -35.68
N THR A 512 9.08 25.46 -34.45
CA THR A 512 8.06 24.58 -33.87
C THR A 512 6.67 24.92 -34.45
N CYS A 513 6.14 24.14 -35.40
CA CYS A 513 4.70 24.14 -35.68
C CYS A 513 3.97 23.61 -34.43
N SER A 514 3.05 24.37 -33.83
CA SER A 514 2.20 23.92 -32.72
C SER A 514 1.16 22.90 -33.20
N ALA A 515 0.69 22.01 -32.33
CA ALA A 515 -0.34 21.01 -32.69
C ALA A 515 -1.63 21.63 -33.30
N SER A 516 -1.95 22.88 -32.97
CA SER A 516 -3.05 23.64 -33.57
C SER A 516 -2.84 24.00 -35.04
N SER A 517 -1.59 24.20 -35.47
CA SER A 517 -1.24 24.53 -36.86
C SER A 517 -1.29 23.33 -37.81
N LEU A 518 -1.09 22.11 -37.28
CA LEU A 518 -1.25 20.87 -38.05
C LEU A 518 -2.73 20.53 -38.32
N ALA A 519 -3.61 20.81 -37.35
CA ALA A 519 -5.05 20.56 -37.45
C ALA A 519 -5.76 21.47 -38.46
N ASN A 520 -5.22 22.68 -38.69
CA ASN A 520 -5.78 23.67 -39.63
C ASN A 520 -5.17 23.58 -41.04
N GLY A 521 -4.31 22.60 -41.32
CA GLY A 521 -3.76 22.35 -42.66
C GLY A 521 -2.79 23.41 -43.19
N THR A 522 -2.17 24.21 -42.32
CA THR A 522 -1.29 25.33 -42.74
C THR A 522 0.21 25.00 -42.77
N CYS A 523 0.65 23.88 -42.18
CA CYS A 523 2.03 23.38 -42.34
C CYS A 523 2.03 22.26 -43.40
N VAL A 524 2.44 22.56 -44.64
CA VAL A 524 2.66 21.56 -45.71
C VAL A 524 4.15 21.51 -46.01
N GLY A 525 4.86 20.58 -45.38
CA GLY A 525 6.26 20.28 -45.67
C GLY A 525 6.43 18.80 -46.07
N PRO A 526 7.44 18.43 -46.88
CA PRO A 526 7.63 17.07 -47.38
C PRO A 526 7.85 16.01 -46.28
N ASP A 527 8.15 16.46 -45.06
CA ASP A 527 8.55 15.61 -43.93
C ASP A 527 7.38 15.17 -43.02
N ALA A 528 6.14 15.54 -43.34
CA ALA A 528 4.98 15.16 -42.52
C ALA A 528 4.80 13.64 -42.40
N ALA A 529 5.10 12.89 -43.47
CA ALA A 529 5.07 11.41 -43.44
C ALA A 529 6.21 10.81 -42.59
N ALA A 530 7.38 11.43 -42.61
CA ALA A 530 8.52 11.02 -41.77
C ALA A 530 8.30 11.35 -40.29
N GLN A 531 7.64 12.47 -39.99
CA GLN A 531 7.22 12.82 -38.63
C GLN A 531 6.14 11.87 -38.09
N VAL A 532 5.19 11.42 -38.92
CA VAL A 532 4.21 10.38 -38.53
C VAL A 532 4.90 9.02 -38.28
N ALA A 533 5.93 8.67 -39.06
CA ALA A 533 6.73 7.47 -38.84
C ALA A 533 7.59 7.55 -37.56
N GLN A 534 8.20 8.69 -37.25
CA GLN A 534 8.90 8.93 -35.97
C GLN A 534 7.96 8.91 -34.76
N VAL A 535 6.72 9.43 -34.91
CA VAL A 535 5.68 9.33 -33.87
C VAL A 535 5.23 7.86 -33.69
N ALA A 536 5.21 7.06 -34.75
CA ALA A 536 4.93 5.63 -34.68
C ALA A 536 6.08 4.82 -34.02
N GLU A 537 7.34 5.22 -34.20
CA GLU A 537 8.50 4.63 -33.51
C GLU A 537 8.52 4.97 -32.00
N SER A 538 8.03 6.16 -31.62
CA SER A 538 7.80 6.54 -30.22
C SER A 538 6.62 5.80 -29.54
N SER A 539 5.89 4.94 -30.26
CA SER A 539 4.64 4.32 -29.79
C SER A 539 4.80 3.16 -28.79
N MET A 540 6.02 2.67 -28.57
CA MET A 540 6.27 1.47 -27.76
C MET A 540 6.93 1.75 -26.41
N GLU A 541 7.26 3.01 -26.09
CA GLU A 541 7.92 3.40 -24.82
C GLU A 541 7.09 3.03 -23.58
N PHE A 542 5.76 2.96 -23.71
CA PHE A 542 4.87 2.57 -22.62
C PHE A 542 4.80 1.04 -22.41
N LEU A 543 5.31 0.23 -23.33
CA LEU A 543 5.16 -1.23 -23.28
C LEU A 543 5.80 -1.89 -22.04
N PRO A 544 6.99 -1.50 -21.56
CA PRO A 544 7.56 -2.05 -20.33
C PRO A 544 6.69 -1.76 -19.09
N LEU A 545 6.14 -0.55 -19.01
CA LEU A 545 5.25 -0.14 -17.93
C LEU A 545 3.96 -0.95 -17.99
N MET A 546 3.31 -1.01 -19.15
CA MET A 546 2.10 -1.80 -19.36
C MET A 546 2.32 -3.28 -19.04
N ALA A 547 3.41 -3.89 -19.53
CA ALA A 547 3.76 -5.28 -19.28
C ALA A 547 3.92 -5.53 -17.78
N THR A 548 4.61 -4.64 -17.07
CA THR A 548 4.78 -4.72 -15.61
C THR A 548 3.43 -4.66 -14.90
N SER A 549 2.60 -3.67 -15.23
CA SER A 549 1.29 -3.46 -14.61
C SER A 549 0.34 -4.65 -14.83
N VAL A 550 0.25 -5.15 -16.06
CA VAL A 550 -0.60 -6.30 -16.41
C VAL A 550 -0.11 -7.56 -15.71
N TYR A 551 1.20 -7.82 -15.72
CA TYR A 551 1.76 -9.00 -15.09
C TYR A 551 1.55 -9.00 -13.57
N CYS A 552 1.75 -7.85 -12.92
CA CYS A 552 1.49 -7.69 -11.49
C CYS A 552 0.00 -7.81 -11.16
N ALA A 553 -0.88 -7.25 -12.00
CA ALA A 553 -2.33 -7.35 -11.82
C ALA A 553 -2.83 -8.79 -11.78
N ILE A 554 -2.30 -9.67 -12.64
CA ILE A 554 -2.65 -11.10 -12.66
C ILE A 554 -2.39 -11.73 -11.28
N GLY A 555 -1.21 -11.51 -10.69
CA GLY A 555 -0.85 -12.08 -9.39
C GLY A 555 -1.63 -11.50 -8.22
N ILE A 556 -1.91 -10.20 -8.24
CA ILE A 556 -2.69 -9.54 -7.17
C ILE A 556 -4.16 -10.00 -7.23
N VAL A 557 -4.76 -10.08 -8.43
CA VAL A 557 -6.11 -10.62 -8.62
C VAL A 557 -6.19 -12.08 -8.17
N TRP A 558 -5.23 -12.91 -8.57
CA TRP A 558 -5.16 -14.31 -8.15
C TRP A 558 -5.08 -14.45 -6.62
N SER A 559 -4.22 -13.66 -5.98
CA SER A 559 -4.05 -13.67 -4.52
C SER A 559 -5.33 -13.24 -3.80
N TRP A 560 -6.03 -12.22 -4.32
CA TRP A 560 -7.32 -11.77 -3.80
C TRP A 560 -8.39 -12.86 -3.94
N MET A 561 -8.48 -13.53 -5.09
CA MET A 561 -9.43 -14.62 -5.30
C MET A 561 -9.17 -15.78 -4.34
N ARG A 562 -7.90 -16.16 -4.16
CA ARG A 562 -7.48 -17.23 -3.26
C ARG A 562 -7.84 -16.93 -1.80
N LEU A 563 -7.50 -15.73 -1.32
CA LEU A 563 -7.85 -15.30 0.04
C LEU A 563 -9.36 -15.17 0.23
N SER A 564 -10.07 -14.62 -0.75
CA SER A 564 -11.53 -14.49 -0.70
C SER A 564 -12.19 -15.86 -0.59
N TRP A 565 -11.75 -16.83 -1.39
CA TRP A 565 -12.26 -18.20 -1.33
C TRP A 565 -11.98 -18.84 0.04
N GLY A 566 -10.74 -18.77 0.53
CA GLY A 566 -10.38 -19.31 1.84
C GLY A 566 -11.16 -18.65 2.98
N PHE A 567 -11.30 -17.32 2.95
CA PHE A 567 -12.08 -16.58 3.94
C PHE A 567 -13.55 -16.98 3.94
N LEU A 568 -14.18 -17.10 2.77
CA LEU A 568 -15.61 -17.42 2.66
C LEU A 568 -15.92 -18.89 2.98
N THR A 569 -15.00 -19.81 2.73
CA THR A 569 -15.19 -21.25 3.00
C THR A 569 -14.79 -21.69 4.41
N SER A 570 -14.04 -20.87 5.15
CA SER A 570 -13.51 -21.18 6.51
C SER A 570 -14.48 -21.11 7.69
#